data_AF-A0A5J5B984-F1
#
_entry.id   AF-A0A5J5B984-F1
#
_cell.length_a   1.000
_cell.length_b   1.000
_cell.length_c   1.000
_cell.angle_alpha   90.00
_cell.angle_beta   90.00
_cell.angle_gamma   90.00
#
_symmetry.space_group_name_H-M   'P 1'
#
loop_
_entity.id
_entity.type
_entity.pdbx_description
1 polymer ?
#
loop_
_entity_poly.entity_id
_entity_poly.type
_entity_poly.pdbx_seq_one_letter_code
_entity_poly.pdbx_strand_id
1 'polypeptide(L)'
;MAKQLLFHVLVILSLVLCCSASLYIVGDSAGWDISTDLDTWSKGKKFVVGDILLFQYSSSYSVSEVTRESYRACSTTNVIQSSSNGNTSFTLSRPGDEYFICGNKLYCLGGMKLHAHVEQSAQLASKNATATATAAAAAAAPVQA
;
A
#
# COMPACT_ATOMS: atom_id res chain seq x y z
N MET A 1 12.53 -38.82 16.26
CA MET A 1 11.13 -38.44 15.91
C MET A 1 10.76 -37.05 16.45
N ALA A 2 10.82 -36.80 17.77
CA ALA A 2 10.45 -35.48 18.34
C ALA A 2 11.26 -34.29 17.81
N LYS A 3 12.57 -34.46 17.58
CA LYS A 3 13.47 -33.39 17.10
C LYS A 3 13.19 -32.96 15.64
N GLN A 4 12.76 -33.92 14.81
CA GLN A 4 12.34 -33.68 13.42
C GLN A 4 10.99 -32.96 13.37
N LEU A 5 10.03 -33.38 14.21
CA LEU A 5 8.75 -32.71 14.39
C LEU A 5 8.92 -31.27 14.88
N LEU A 6 9.83 -31.04 15.84
CA LEU A 6 10.09 -29.70 16.38
C LEU A 6 10.71 -28.76 15.33
N PHE A 7 11.57 -29.28 14.45
CA PHE A 7 12.16 -28.52 13.35
C PHE A 7 11.12 -28.13 12.29
N HIS A 8 10.21 -29.06 11.94
CA HIS A 8 9.12 -28.77 11.00
C HIS A 8 8.13 -27.74 11.57
N VAL A 9 7.79 -27.85 12.86
CA VAL A 9 6.94 -26.85 13.54
C VAL A 9 7.61 -25.48 13.57
N LEU A 10 8.93 -25.40 13.83
CA LEU A 10 9.67 -24.14 13.83
C LEU A 10 9.70 -23.50 12.42
N VAL A 11 9.91 -24.31 11.37
CA VAL A 11 9.90 -23.85 9.98
C VAL A 11 8.51 -23.37 9.57
N ILE A 12 7.44 -24.12 9.88
CA ILE A 12 6.06 -23.72 9.59
C ILE A 12 5.69 -22.45 10.35
N LEU A 13 6.05 -22.34 11.63
CA LEU A 13 5.79 -21.14 12.43
C LEU A 13 6.54 -19.91 11.86
N SER A 14 7.78 -20.08 11.42
CA SER A 14 8.54 -19.00 10.77
C SER A 14 7.94 -18.53 9.45
N LEU A 15 7.31 -19.44 8.68
CA LEU A 15 6.61 -19.12 7.44
C LEU A 15 5.29 -18.37 7.69
N VAL A 16 4.61 -18.65 8.80
CA VAL A 16 3.31 -18.01 9.15
C VAL A 16 3.50 -16.56 9.64
N LEU A 17 4.65 -16.21 10.21
CA LEU A 17 4.93 -14.85 10.69
C LEU A 17 5.16 -13.79 9.59
N CYS A 18 5.21 -14.16 8.31
CA CYS A 18 5.63 -13.21 7.27
C CYS A 18 4.50 -12.45 6.54
N CYS A 19 3.21 -12.73 6.82
CA CYS A 19 2.09 -12.01 6.21
C CYS A 19 1.44 -11.05 7.23
N SER A 20 1.96 -9.84 7.34
CA SER A 20 1.32 -8.77 8.11
C SER A 20 1.14 -7.56 7.20
N ALA A 21 -0.12 -7.20 6.93
CA ALA A 21 -0.48 -5.92 6.33
C ALA A 21 -0.52 -4.86 7.43
N SER A 22 0.14 -3.74 7.21
CA SER A 22 0.17 -2.61 8.15
C SER A 22 -0.98 -1.65 7.85
N LEU A 23 -1.59 -1.11 8.90
CA LEU A 23 -2.55 -0.02 8.79
C LEU A 23 -1.87 1.28 9.21
N TYR A 24 -1.85 2.26 8.30
CA TYR A 24 -1.31 3.59 8.53
C TYR A 24 -2.45 4.58 8.64
N ILE A 25 -2.63 5.18 9.82
CA ILE A 25 -3.54 6.32 9.99
C ILE A 25 -2.82 7.56 9.47
N VAL A 26 -3.34 8.13 8.38
CA VAL A 26 -2.71 9.27 7.71
C VAL A 26 -2.79 10.50 8.61
N GLY A 27 -1.63 11.06 8.96
CA GLY A 27 -1.52 12.16 9.92
C GLY A 27 -1.56 11.74 11.39
N ASP A 28 -1.56 10.44 11.68
CA ASP A 28 -1.66 9.87 13.03
C ASP A 28 -2.83 10.51 13.82
N SER A 29 -2.58 11.16 14.96
CA SER A 29 -3.63 11.80 15.77
C SER A 29 -4.18 13.10 15.18
N ALA A 30 -3.44 13.77 14.28
CA ALA A 30 -3.91 14.97 13.60
C ALA A 30 -4.89 14.63 12.46
N GLY A 31 -4.77 13.43 11.89
CA GLY A 31 -5.63 12.96 10.81
C GLY A 31 -5.37 13.65 9.47
N TRP A 32 -6.30 13.48 8.54
CA TRP A 32 -6.30 14.12 7.24
C TRP A 32 -6.93 15.52 7.36
N ASP A 33 -6.09 16.50 7.66
CA ASP A 33 -6.48 17.90 7.88
C ASP A 33 -5.44 18.85 7.24
N ILE A 34 -5.83 20.10 7.00
CA ILE A 34 -4.95 21.14 6.43
C ILE A 34 -3.79 21.52 7.36
N SER A 35 -3.95 21.32 8.67
CA SER A 35 -2.92 21.63 9.67
C SER A 35 -1.90 20.49 9.86
N THR A 36 -2.14 19.31 9.26
CA THR A 36 -1.26 18.15 9.40
C THR A 36 0.00 18.29 8.55
N ASP A 37 1.17 18.12 9.17
CA ASP A 37 2.45 18.02 8.45
C ASP A 37 2.64 16.61 7.85
N LEU A 38 2.04 16.40 6.69
CA LEU A 38 2.10 15.12 5.95
C LEU A 38 3.49 14.79 5.40
N ASP A 39 4.31 15.81 5.12
CA ASP A 39 5.68 15.64 4.65
C ASP A 39 6.56 15.06 5.74
N THR A 40 6.40 15.51 6.99
CA THR A 40 7.10 14.90 8.13
C THR A 40 6.47 13.57 8.53
N TRP A 41 5.14 13.46 8.52
CA TRP A 41 4.46 12.21 8.85
C TRP A 41 4.91 11.06 7.95
N SER A 42 5.06 11.29 6.65
CA SER A 42 5.45 10.22 5.71
C SER A 42 6.91 9.79 5.81
N LYS A 43 7.80 10.60 6.42
CA LYS A 43 9.23 10.28 6.53
C LYS A 43 9.48 9.01 7.32
N GLY A 44 10.29 8.12 6.76
CA GLY A 44 10.70 6.87 7.39
C GLY A 44 9.63 5.77 7.40
N LYS A 45 8.40 6.05 6.91
CA LYS A 45 7.40 5.02 6.71
C LYS A 45 7.72 4.23 5.44
N LYS A 46 7.49 2.91 5.50
CA LYS A 46 7.68 1.99 4.37
C LYS A 46 6.35 1.37 4.04
N PHE A 47 5.79 1.79 2.92
CA PHE A 47 4.55 1.23 2.43
C PHE A 47 4.86 0.02 1.57
N VAL A 48 4.21 -1.11 1.84
CA VAL A 48 4.35 -2.32 1.02
C VAL A 48 3.00 -2.74 0.46
N VAL A 49 3.03 -3.48 -0.65
CA VAL A 49 1.81 -4.07 -1.21
C VAL A 49 1.07 -4.89 -0.16
N GLY A 50 -0.22 -4.58 0.04
CA GLY A 50 -1.11 -5.18 1.03
C GLY A 50 -1.40 -4.25 2.22
N ASP A 51 -0.58 -3.22 2.46
CA ASP A 51 -0.83 -2.23 3.49
C ASP A 51 -2.08 -1.38 3.20
N ILE A 52 -2.60 -0.72 4.24
CA ILE A 52 -3.81 0.11 4.17
C ILE A 52 -3.47 1.52 4.65
N LEU A 53 -3.84 2.53 3.86
CA LEU A 53 -3.88 3.93 4.28
C LEU A 53 -5.29 4.27 4.74
N LEU A 54 -5.45 4.62 6.02
CA LEU A 54 -6.69 5.07 6.61
C LEU A 54 -6.68 6.60 6.74
N PHE A 55 -7.55 7.26 5.98
CA PHE A 55 -7.79 8.69 6.05
C PHE A 55 -8.99 8.95 6.96
N GLN A 56 -8.75 9.70 8.05
CA GLN A 56 -9.80 10.15 8.98
C GLN A 56 -9.89 11.68 8.91
N TYR A 57 -11.07 12.20 8.61
CA TYR A 57 -11.30 13.60 8.33
C TYR A 57 -12.76 14.00 8.58
N SER A 58 -13.03 15.30 8.75
CA SER A 58 -14.40 15.82 8.86
C SER A 58 -15.12 15.78 7.50
N SER A 59 -16.45 15.86 7.50
CA SER A 59 -17.23 15.90 6.26
C SER A 59 -16.97 17.12 5.36
N SER A 60 -16.20 18.11 5.85
CA SER A 60 -15.75 19.26 5.06
C SER A 60 -14.57 18.96 4.14
N TYR A 61 -13.93 17.80 4.30
CA TYR A 61 -12.82 17.36 3.45
C TYR A 61 -13.19 16.14 2.61
N SER A 62 -12.33 15.86 1.65
CA SER A 62 -12.39 14.66 0.84
C SER A 62 -10.98 14.14 0.62
N VAL A 63 -10.89 12.91 0.13
CA VAL A 63 -9.65 12.30 -0.32
C VAL A 63 -9.89 11.71 -1.71
N SER A 64 -8.96 12.01 -2.63
CA SER A 64 -9.00 11.52 -4.00
C SER A 64 -7.66 10.91 -4.36
N GLU A 65 -7.67 9.67 -4.81
CA GLU A 65 -6.54 9.02 -5.49
C GLU A 65 -6.46 9.55 -6.93
N VAL A 66 -5.29 10.00 -7.34
CA VAL A 66 -5.08 10.71 -8.61
C VAL A 66 -3.78 10.31 -9.29
N THR A 67 -3.61 10.71 -10.55
CA THR A 67 -2.32 10.56 -11.25
C THR A 67 -1.28 11.56 -10.72
N ARG A 68 0.00 11.32 -11.04
CA ARG A 68 1.11 12.22 -10.70
C ARG A 68 0.89 13.65 -11.20
N GLU A 69 0.35 13.82 -12.40
CA GLU A 69 0.08 15.12 -13.02
C GLU A 69 -1.00 15.87 -12.24
N SER A 70 -2.10 15.17 -11.94
CA SER A 70 -3.21 15.71 -11.14
C SER A 70 -2.77 16.06 -9.72
N TYR A 71 -1.91 15.25 -9.10
CA TYR A 71 -1.30 15.54 -7.79
C TYR A 71 -0.48 16.84 -7.81
N ARG A 72 0.37 17.02 -8.83
CA ARG A 72 1.19 18.24 -8.96
C ARG A 72 0.34 19.48 -9.21
N ALA A 73 -0.73 19.35 -9.98
CA ALA A 73 -1.65 20.44 -10.31
C ALA A 73 -2.75 20.68 -9.27
N CYS A 74 -2.86 19.82 -8.25
CA CYS A 74 -4.02 19.77 -7.35
C CYS A 74 -5.35 19.74 -8.13
N SER A 75 -5.44 18.84 -9.10
CA SER A 75 -6.59 18.70 -10.00
C SER A 75 -7.42 17.47 -9.66
N THR A 76 -8.74 17.66 -9.64
CA THR A 76 -9.73 16.58 -9.47
C THR A 76 -10.48 16.27 -10.77
N THR A 77 -9.96 16.69 -11.93
CA THR A 77 -10.62 16.44 -13.22
C THR A 77 -10.59 14.96 -13.62
N ASN A 78 -9.49 14.25 -13.33
CA ASN A 78 -9.28 12.85 -13.69
C ASN A 78 -8.94 12.04 -12.43
N VAL A 79 -9.91 11.93 -11.53
CA VAL A 79 -9.76 11.18 -10.28
C VAL A 79 -9.92 9.69 -10.55
N ILE A 80 -9.04 8.87 -9.96
CA ILE A 80 -9.10 7.41 -10.03
C ILE A 80 -10.19 6.91 -9.08
N GLN A 81 -10.12 7.37 -7.82
CA GLN A 81 -11.09 7.05 -6.78
C GLN A 81 -11.24 8.24 -5.82
N SER A 82 -12.45 8.50 -5.34
CA SER A 82 -12.73 9.61 -4.41
C SER A 82 -13.65 9.18 -3.28
N SER A 83 -13.51 9.82 -2.12
CA SER A 83 -14.41 9.68 -0.99
C SER A 83 -14.51 10.98 -0.21
N SER A 84 -15.65 11.18 0.44
CA SER A 84 -15.95 12.32 1.31
C SER A 84 -16.75 11.91 2.56
N ASN A 85 -16.64 10.64 2.97
CA ASN A 85 -17.42 10.05 4.06
C ASN A 85 -16.77 10.19 5.45
N GLY A 86 -15.62 10.85 5.54
CA GLY A 86 -14.88 11.12 6.77
C GLY A 86 -13.96 9.99 7.26
N ASN A 87 -14.26 8.73 6.94
CA ASN A 87 -13.38 7.60 7.21
C ASN A 87 -13.22 6.75 5.94
N THR A 88 -12.07 6.85 5.28
CA THR A 88 -11.82 6.14 4.02
C THR A 88 -10.51 5.36 4.09
N SER A 89 -10.57 4.08 3.68
CA SER A 89 -9.39 3.22 3.58
C SER A 89 -9.03 2.99 2.10
N PHE A 90 -7.74 3.08 1.79
CA PHE A 90 -7.17 2.68 0.49
C PHE A 90 -6.18 1.54 0.73
N THR A 91 -6.40 0.42 0.07
CA THR A 91 -5.47 -0.72 0.10
C THR A 91 -4.42 -0.56 -0.99
N LEU A 92 -3.15 -0.55 -0.61
CA LEU A 92 -2.01 -0.42 -1.51
C LEU A 92 -1.81 -1.74 -2.25
N SER A 93 -2.43 -1.85 -3.43
CA SER A 93 -2.58 -3.14 -4.13
C SER A 93 -1.45 -3.45 -5.10
N ARG A 94 -0.66 -2.44 -5.48
CA ARG A 94 0.38 -2.54 -6.51
C ARG A 94 1.63 -1.77 -6.09
N PRO A 95 2.83 -2.24 -6.48
CA PRO A 95 4.05 -1.48 -6.26
C PRO A 95 4.06 -0.23 -7.15
N GLY A 96 4.75 0.82 -6.70
CA GLY A 96 4.89 2.07 -7.43
C GLY A 96 4.42 3.28 -6.63
N ASP A 97 4.26 4.41 -7.32
CA ASP A 97 3.83 5.66 -6.69
C ASP A 97 2.30 5.79 -6.71
N GLU A 98 1.70 5.92 -5.55
CA GLU A 98 0.30 6.29 -5.36
C GLU A 98 0.19 7.72 -4.83
N TYR A 99 -0.79 8.48 -5.32
CA TYR A 99 -0.95 9.90 -5.01
C TYR A 99 -2.36 10.20 -4.53
N PHE A 100 -2.45 10.90 -3.41
CA PHE A 100 -3.70 11.28 -2.79
C PHE A 100 -3.75 12.79 -2.58
N ILE A 101 -4.89 13.42 -2.84
CA ILE A 101 -5.10 14.85 -2.63
C ILE A 101 -6.43 15.12 -1.93
N CYS A 102 -6.52 16.23 -1.21
CA CYS A 102 -7.81 16.78 -0.84
C CYS A 102 -8.50 17.33 -2.08
N GLY A 103 -9.80 17.08 -2.24
CA GLY A 103 -10.53 17.52 -3.43
C GLY A 103 -10.71 19.03 -3.52
N ASN A 104 -10.52 19.76 -2.40
CA ASN A 104 -10.43 21.20 -2.41
C ASN A 104 -9.03 21.63 -2.89
N LYS A 105 -8.99 22.32 -4.03
CA LYS A 105 -7.74 22.77 -4.66
C LYS A 105 -6.87 23.62 -3.74
N LEU A 106 -7.45 24.54 -2.96
CA LEU A 106 -6.68 25.40 -2.06
C LEU A 106 -6.06 24.61 -0.92
N TYR A 107 -6.77 23.61 -0.38
CA TYR A 107 -6.22 22.75 0.68
C TYR A 107 -5.12 21.82 0.15
N CYS A 108 -5.29 21.25 -1.05
CA CYS A 108 -4.21 20.49 -1.69
C CYS A 108 -2.96 21.35 -1.92
N LEU A 109 -3.13 22.59 -2.43
CA LEU A 109 -2.01 23.53 -2.62
C LEU A 109 -1.37 23.96 -1.29
N GLY A 110 -2.16 23.99 -0.22
CA GLY A 110 -1.71 24.23 1.15
C GLY A 110 -1.01 23.05 1.82
N GLY A 111 -0.86 21.90 1.14
CA GLY A 111 -0.10 20.75 1.65
C GLY A 111 -0.95 19.52 2.01
N MET A 112 -2.28 19.59 1.89
CA MET A 112 -3.17 18.47 2.18
C MET A 112 -3.19 17.46 1.02
N LYS A 113 -2.04 16.80 0.82
CA LYS A 113 -1.76 15.83 -0.23
C LYS A 113 -0.67 14.86 0.24
N LEU A 114 -0.71 13.62 -0.24
CA LEU A 114 0.23 12.56 0.13
C LEU A 114 0.73 11.84 -1.13
N HIS A 115 2.05 11.66 -1.22
CA HIS A 115 2.68 10.71 -2.13
C HIS A 115 3.14 9.51 -1.30
N ALA A 116 2.66 8.32 -1.65
CA ALA A 116 3.10 7.06 -1.06
C ALA A 116 3.87 6.27 -2.12
N HIS A 117 5.13 5.93 -1.82
CA HIS A 117 5.89 4.98 -2.61
C HIS A 117 5.69 3.57 -2.04
N VAL A 118 5.07 2.70 -2.81
CA VAL A 118 4.70 1.34 -2.42
C VAL A 118 5.75 0.37 -2.94
N GLU A 119 6.44 -0.30 -2.01
CA GLU A 119 7.40 -1.34 -2.33
C GLU A 119 6.70 -2.69 -2.56
N GLN A 120 7.30 -3.55 -3.38
CA GLN A 120 6.83 -4.91 -3.56
C GLN A 120 6.97 -5.67 -2.23
N SER A 121 5.88 -6.27 -1.75
CA SER A 121 5.95 -7.15 -0.57
C SER A 121 6.89 -8.34 -0.86
N ALA A 122 7.86 -8.57 0.04
CA ALA A 122 8.82 -9.67 -0.08
C ALA A 122 8.13 -11.05 -0.21
N GLN A 123 6.93 -11.20 0.36
CA GLN A 123 6.12 -12.42 0.25
C GLN A 123 5.53 -12.60 -1.15
N LEU A 124 5.01 -11.53 -1.75
CA LEU A 124 4.50 -11.56 -3.13
C LEU A 124 5.65 -11.73 -4.14
N ALA A 125 6.82 -11.15 -3.87
CA ALA A 125 8.01 -11.38 -4.68
C ALA A 125 8.45 -12.85 -4.66
N SER A 126 8.44 -13.50 -3.48
CA SER A 126 8.77 -14.92 -3.34
C SER A 126 7.75 -15.86 -3.99
N LYS A 127 6.44 -15.56 -3.88
CA LYS A 127 5.38 -16.29 -4.59
C LYS A 127 5.55 -16.21 -6.11
N ASN A 128 5.83 -15.04 -6.65
CA ASN A 128 6.11 -14.90 -8.09
C ASN A 128 7.36 -15.69 -8.49
N ALA A 129 8.45 -15.62 -7.72
CA ALA A 129 9.68 -16.37 -8.02
C ALA A 129 9.45 -17.89 -8.03
N THR A 130 8.63 -18.41 -7.09
CA THR A 130 8.28 -19.83 -7.01
C THR A 130 7.37 -20.27 -8.16
N ALA A 131 6.40 -19.42 -8.55
CA ALA A 131 5.53 -19.67 -9.70
C ALA A 131 6.32 -19.68 -11.02
N THR A 132 7.28 -18.76 -11.19
CA THR A 132 8.15 -18.72 -12.38
C THR A 132 9.07 -19.94 -12.46
N ALA A 133 9.60 -20.43 -11.33
CA ALA A 133 10.40 -21.66 -11.30
C ALA A 133 9.58 -22.92 -11.65
N THR A 134 8.32 -22.98 -11.22
CA THR A 134 7.43 -24.12 -11.49
C THR A 134 6.98 -24.16 -12.95
N ALA A 135 6.75 -23.01 -13.57
CA ALA A 135 6.41 -22.92 -15.00
C ALA A 135 7.60 -23.30 -15.90
N ALA A 136 8.83 -22.91 -15.53
CA ALA A 136 10.04 -23.27 -16.27
C ALA A 136 10.34 -24.79 -16.22
N ALA A 137 10.06 -25.44 -15.09
CA ALA A 137 10.22 -26.90 -14.95
C ALA A 137 9.19 -27.70 -15.78
N ALA A 138 7.96 -27.19 -15.92
CA ALA A 138 6.92 -27.82 -16.73
C ALA A 138 7.20 -27.74 -18.24
N ALA A 139 7.90 -26.71 -18.71
CA ALA A 139 8.29 -26.57 -20.12
C ALA A 139 9.51 -27.42 -20.52
N ALA A 140 10.24 -28.00 -19.55
CA ALA A 140 11.42 -28.84 -19.78
C ALA A 140 11.13 -30.35 -19.63
N ALA A 141 9.89 -30.74 -19.35
CA ALA A 141 9.51 -32.16 -19.27
C ALA A 141 9.51 -32.81 -20.68
N PRO A 142 10.19 -33.95 -20.88
CA PRO A 142 10.20 -34.62 -22.18
C PRO A 142 8.81 -35.18 -22.50
N VAL A 143 8.32 -34.90 -23.71
CA VAL A 143 7.20 -35.61 -24.34
C VAL A 143 7.63 -37.07 -24.49
N GLN A 144 7.10 -37.97 -23.67
CA GLN A 144 7.29 -39.41 -23.85
C GLN A 144 6.31 -39.91 -24.92
N ALA A 145 6.87 -40.38 -26.04
CA ALA A 145 6.19 -41.13 -27.10
C ALA A 145 6.20 -42.63 -26.80
#